data_AF-A0A7S1ETY0-F1
#
_entry.id   AF-A0A7S1ETY0-F1
#
_cell.length_a   1.000
_cell.length_b   1.000
_cell.length_c   1.000
_cell.angle_alpha   90.00
_cell.angle_beta   90.00
_cell.angle_gamma   90.00
#
_symmetry.space_group_name_H-M   'P 1'
#
loop_
_entity.id
_entity.type
_entity.pdbx_description
1 polymer ?
#
loop_
_entity_poly.entity_id
_entity_poly.type
_entity_poly.pdbx_seq_one_letter_code
_entity_poly.pdbx_strand_id
1 'polypeptide(L)'
;VNLLSAGSFSAFVLIQSPSYQDTVVQVFIDVFAQPELVLQPSEFSFAATIPSQPSSQTLVLSTSDAQSIDVQIDNISQPWLSIEPMSGTIPASNSIDFSVSVDISTLAEGQYSGSFSVTPSSTAYDAV
;
A
#
# COMPACT_ATOMS: atom_id res chain seq x y z
N VAL A 1 -3.94 -22.84 -12.97
CA VAL A 1 -2.98 -21.84 -13.51
C VAL A 1 -1.75 -21.87 -12.62
N ASN A 2 -0.59 -22.26 -13.16
CA ASN A 2 0.67 -22.26 -12.40
C ASN A 2 1.13 -20.80 -12.30
N LEU A 3 0.90 -20.16 -11.16
CA LEU A 3 1.48 -18.85 -10.88
C LEU A 3 2.90 -19.10 -10.37
N LEU A 4 3.89 -18.68 -11.14
CA LEU A 4 5.27 -18.66 -10.66
C LEU A 4 5.32 -17.79 -9.39
N SER A 5 5.94 -18.29 -8.34
CA SER A 5 6.25 -17.47 -7.16
C SER A 5 7.23 -16.36 -7.55
N ALA A 6 7.23 -15.25 -6.81
CA ALA A 6 8.22 -14.20 -7.01
C ALA A 6 9.65 -14.78 -6.95
N GLY A 7 10.52 -14.34 -7.86
CA GLY A 7 11.88 -14.83 -7.98
C GLY A 7 12.48 -14.59 -9.36
N SER A 8 13.81 -14.72 -9.43
CA SER A 8 14.57 -14.67 -10.67
C SER A 8 14.66 -16.08 -11.26
N PHE A 9 14.23 -16.23 -12.50
CA PHE A 9 14.37 -17.47 -13.26
C PHE A 9 15.34 -17.24 -14.42
N SER A 10 16.17 -18.26 -14.66
CA SER A 10 17.06 -18.28 -15.82
C SER A 10 16.77 -19.51 -16.67
N ALA A 11 16.80 -19.32 -17.98
CA ALA A 11 16.67 -20.38 -18.95
C ALA A 11 17.78 -20.25 -19.99
N PHE A 12 18.18 -21.39 -20.57
CA PHE A 12 19.14 -21.44 -21.66
C PHE A 12 18.42 -21.87 -22.93
N VAL A 13 18.59 -21.10 -24.00
CA VAL A 13 18.20 -21.50 -25.34
C VAL A 13 19.45 -21.97 -26.05
N LEU A 14 19.49 -23.27 -26.36
CA LEU A 14 20.56 -23.87 -27.14
C LEU A 14 20.19 -23.81 -28.63
N ILE A 15 21.00 -23.12 -29.42
CA ILE A 15 20.87 -23.04 -30.87
C ILE A 15 21.94 -23.96 -31.46
N GLN A 16 21.51 -25.11 -31.98
CA GLN A 16 22.40 -26.08 -32.64
C GLN A 16 22.28 -26.00 -34.15
N SER A 17 23.40 -26.21 -34.84
CA SER A 17 23.44 -26.27 -36.30
C SER A 17 24.39 -27.38 -36.74
N PRO A 18 24.00 -28.26 -37.69
CA PRO A 18 24.83 -29.40 -38.09
C PRO A 18 26.23 -29.04 -38.62
N SER A 19 26.40 -27.79 -39.07
CA SER A 19 27.59 -27.31 -39.77
C SER A 19 28.29 -26.14 -39.07
N TYR A 20 27.80 -25.71 -37.88
CA TYR A 20 28.34 -24.57 -37.13
C TYR A 20 28.41 -24.88 -35.64
N GLN A 21 29.20 -24.10 -34.89
CA GLN A 21 29.30 -24.25 -33.44
C GLN A 21 27.97 -23.87 -32.76
N ASP A 22 27.58 -24.68 -31.78
CA ASP A 22 26.41 -24.41 -30.95
C ASP A 22 26.54 -23.05 -30.23
N THR A 23 25.43 -22.31 -30.19
CA THR A 23 25.35 -21.04 -29.46
C THR A 23 24.33 -21.16 -28.34
N VAL A 24 24.73 -20.77 -27.13
CA VAL A 24 23.82 -20.71 -25.98
C VAL A 24 23.42 -19.26 -25.76
N VAL A 25 22.11 -19.00 -25.76
CA VAL A 25 21.54 -17.71 -25.37
C VAL A 25 20.93 -17.86 -23.98
N GLN A 26 21.40 -17.05 -23.04
CA GLN A 26 20.84 -17.00 -21.70
C GLN A 26 19.67 -16.00 -21.66
N VAL A 27 18.55 -16.42 -21.09
CA VAL A 27 17.36 -15.61 -20.88
C VAL A 27 17.12 -15.48 -19.38
N PHE A 28 16.86 -14.25 -18.93
CA PHE A 28 16.49 -13.93 -17.56
C PHE A 28 15.04 -13.47 -17.52
N ILE A 29 14.33 -13.85 -16.46
CA ILE A 29 13.01 -13.29 -16.12
C ILE A 29 12.96 -13.07 -14.62
N ASP A 30 12.64 -11.84 -14.23
CA ASP A 30 12.35 -11.50 -12.84
C ASP A 30 10.83 -11.38 -12.67
N VAL A 31 10.29 -12.15 -11.73
CA VAL A 31 8.88 -12.09 -11.33
C VAL A 31 8.82 -11.46 -9.95
N PHE A 32 8.13 -10.34 -9.79
CA PHE A 32 8.00 -9.67 -8.50
C PHE A 32 6.61 -9.95 -7.91
N ALA A 33 6.54 -10.07 -6.59
CA ALA A 33 5.26 -10.08 -5.89
C ALA A 33 4.65 -8.66 -5.97
N GLN A 34 3.33 -8.57 -6.17
CA GLN A 34 2.65 -7.29 -6.02
C GLN A 34 2.70 -6.88 -4.55
N PRO A 35 3.12 -5.64 -4.23
CA PRO A 35 3.15 -5.20 -2.86
C PRO A 35 1.74 -5.16 -2.26
N GLU A 36 1.55 -5.79 -1.09
CA GLU A 36 0.28 -5.77 -0.38
C GLU A 36 0.33 -4.72 0.74
N LEU A 37 -0.58 -3.75 0.66
CA LEU A 37 -0.76 -2.72 1.67
C LEU A 37 -1.54 -3.30 2.86
N VAL A 38 -0.99 -3.16 4.05
CA VAL A 38 -1.62 -3.57 5.31
C VAL A 38 -1.96 -2.33 6.13
N LEU A 39 -3.22 -2.22 6.56
CA LEU A 39 -3.77 -1.11 7.34
C LEU A 39 -4.16 -1.60 8.74
N GLN A 40 -3.68 -0.94 9.79
CA GLN A 40 -4.05 -1.26 11.17
C GLN A 40 -4.27 0.00 12.02
N PRO A 41 -5.41 0.14 12.73
CA PRO A 41 -6.58 -0.74 12.69
C PRO A 41 -7.41 -0.56 11.41
N SER A 42 -8.30 -1.51 11.12
CA SER A 42 -9.25 -1.43 9.98
C SER A 42 -10.50 -0.61 10.29
N GLU A 43 -10.75 -0.32 11.57
CA GLU A 43 -11.90 0.45 12.06
C GLU A 43 -11.45 1.41 13.16
N PHE A 44 -12.10 2.56 13.24
CA PHE A 44 -11.84 3.59 14.24
C PHE A 44 -13.13 3.91 15.00
N SER A 45 -13.04 4.08 16.31
CA SER A 45 -14.19 4.42 17.17
C SER A 45 -13.86 5.59 18.06
N PHE A 46 -14.57 6.70 17.89
CA PHE A 46 -14.39 7.92 18.68
C PHE A 46 -15.60 8.12 19.60
N ALA A 47 -15.34 8.41 20.87
CA ALA A 47 -16.37 8.75 21.84
C ALA A 47 -16.01 10.07 22.52
N ALA A 48 -17.00 10.96 22.64
CA ALA A 48 -16.80 12.31 23.18
C ALA A 48 -18.09 12.83 23.84
N THR A 49 -17.93 13.86 24.66
CA THR A 49 -19.05 14.60 25.26
C THR A 49 -18.92 16.05 24.88
N ILE A 50 -19.94 16.62 24.23
CA ILE A 50 -19.94 18.03 23.80
C ILE A 50 -19.70 18.94 25.02
N PRO A 51 -18.80 19.94 24.94
CA PRO A 51 -18.05 20.39 23.74
C PRO A 51 -16.62 19.83 23.61
N SER A 52 -16.27 18.77 24.35
CA SER A 52 -14.90 18.24 24.39
C SER A 52 -14.60 17.34 23.19
N GLN A 53 -13.56 17.67 22.42
CA GLN A 53 -13.11 16.87 21.28
C GLN A 53 -12.53 15.53 21.72
N PRO A 54 -12.78 14.43 20.99
CA PRO A 54 -12.12 13.15 21.26
C PRO A 54 -10.63 13.20 20.90
N SER A 55 -9.84 12.32 21.49
CA SER A 55 -8.44 12.13 21.09
C SER A 55 -8.36 11.54 19.67
N SER A 56 -7.33 11.94 18.93
CA SER A 56 -7.02 11.32 17.65
C SER A 56 -6.58 9.87 17.83
N GLN A 57 -6.73 9.09 16.78
CA GLN A 57 -6.30 7.69 16.71
C GLN A 57 -5.26 7.53 15.61
N THR A 58 -4.35 6.57 15.80
CA THR A 58 -3.28 6.31 14.83
C THR A 58 -3.68 5.20 13.88
N LEU A 59 -3.59 5.48 12.59
CA LEU A 59 -3.58 4.51 11.51
C LEU A 59 -2.13 4.19 11.15
N VAL A 60 -1.76 2.93 11.26
CA VAL A 60 -0.46 2.42 10.82
C VAL A 60 -0.63 1.78 9.45
N LEU A 61 0.12 2.27 8.48
CA LEU A 61 0.21 1.68 7.15
C LEU A 61 1.56 1.00 7.00
N SER A 62 1.55 -0.24 6.52
CA SER A 62 2.76 -1.03 6.28
C SER A 62 2.67 -1.79 4.96
N THR A 63 3.82 -2.21 4.47
CA THR A 63 3.93 -3.07 3.29
C THR A 63 4.39 -4.46 3.70
N SER A 64 3.75 -5.50 3.14
CA SER A 64 4.08 -6.90 3.47
C SER A 64 5.36 -7.41 2.78
N ASP A 65 5.83 -6.71 1.75
CA ASP A 65 6.98 -7.07 0.94
C ASP A 65 8.14 -6.06 1.05
N ALA A 66 9.24 -6.36 0.38
CA ALA A 66 10.48 -5.58 0.44
C ALA A 66 10.50 -4.40 -0.56
N GLN A 67 9.34 -3.89 -0.97
CA GLN A 67 9.23 -2.75 -1.89
C GLN A 67 8.60 -1.54 -1.20
N SER A 68 9.07 -0.35 -1.58
CA SER A 68 8.46 0.90 -1.15
C SER A 68 7.15 1.15 -1.89
N ILE A 69 6.13 1.61 -1.18
CA ILE A 69 4.82 1.99 -1.74
C ILE A 69 4.57 3.46 -1.41
N ASP A 70 4.18 4.26 -2.39
CA ASP A 70 3.58 5.57 -2.14
C ASP A 70 2.08 5.40 -1.88
N VAL A 71 1.55 6.10 -0.89
CA VAL A 71 0.14 6.05 -0.52
C VAL A 71 -0.48 7.43 -0.52
N GLN A 72 -1.73 7.50 -0.95
CA GLN A 72 -2.56 8.70 -0.90
C GLN A 72 -3.86 8.41 -0.14
N ILE A 73 -4.26 9.33 0.73
CA ILE A 73 -5.59 9.33 1.36
C ILE A 73 -6.57 10.03 0.43
N ASP A 74 -7.70 9.39 0.17
CA ASP A 74 -8.71 9.84 -0.77
C ASP A 74 -10.12 9.67 -0.21
N ASN A 75 -11.11 10.26 -0.89
CA ASN A 75 -12.54 9.98 -0.67
C ASN A 75 -12.99 10.11 0.80
N ILE A 76 -12.47 11.09 1.54
CA ILE A 76 -12.96 11.41 2.89
C ILE A 76 -14.43 11.84 2.77
N SER A 77 -15.32 10.97 3.25
CA SER A 77 -16.76 11.08 3.03
C SER A 77 -17.46 12.16 3.85
N GLN A 78 -16.80 12.68 4.89
CA GLN A 78 -17.41 13.56 5.88
C GLN A 78 -16.49 14.73 6.23
N PRO A 79 -17.02 15.97 6.36
CA PRO A 79 -16.21 17.15 6.64
C PRO A 79 -15.69 17.23 8.09
N TRP A 80 -16.30 16.46 9.00
CA TRP A 80 -15.87 16.35 10.40
C TRP A 80 -14.75 15.32 10.61
N LEU A 81 -14.33 14.59 9.57
CA LEU A 81 -13.27 13.58 9.62
C LEU A 81 -12.02 14.10 8.91
N SER A 82 -10.86 13.98 9.54
CA SER A 82 -9.58 14.42 8.99
C SER A 82 -8.49 13.36 9.20
N ILE A 83 -7.59 13.23 8.23
CA ILE A 83 -6.42 12.33 8.28
C ILE A 83 -5.18 13.11 7.89
N GLU A 84 -4.11 13.02 8.69
CA GLU A 84 -2.84 13.69 8.41
C GLU A 84 -1.63 12.76 8.69
N PRO A 85 -0.63 12.67 7.79
CA PRO A 85 -0.56 13.37 6.51
C PRO A 85 -1.60 12.84 5.49
N MET A 86 -1.87 13.56 4.40
CA MET A 86 -2.75 13.07 3.31
C MET A 86 -2.04 12.13 2.32
N SER A 87 -0.72 11.98 2.44
CA SER A 87 0.09 11.10 1.61
C SER A 87 1.38 10.73 2.33
N GLY A 88 2.05 9.68 1.87
CA GLY A 88 3.36 9.30 2.38
C GLY A 88 3.98 8.17 1.57
N THR A 89 5.27 7.92 1.82
CA THR A 89 5.99 6.78 1.25
C THR A 89 6.25 5.78 2.37
N ILE A 90 5.74 4.57 2.22
CA ILE A 90 6.01 3.44 3.10
C ILE A 90 7.32 2.82 2.63
N PRO A 91 8.41 2.85 3.42
CA PRO A 91 9.65 2.18 3.05
C PRO A 91 9.47 0.66 3.03
N ALA A 92 10.31 -0.03 2.25
CA ALA A 92 10.36 -1.48 2.20
C ALA A 92 10.41 -2.11 3.60
N SER A 93 9.51 -3.07 3.86
CA SER A 93 9.40 -3.78 5.14
C SER A 93 9.29 -2.87 6.37
N ASN A 94 8.72 -1.68 6.21
CA ASN A 94 8.54 -0.70 7.28
C ASN A 94 7.10 -0.19 7.31
N SER A 95 6.81 0.70 8.26
CA SER A 95 5.51 1.32 8.43
C SER A 95 5.62 2.84 8.56
N ILE A 96 4.51 3.52 8.30
CA ILE A 96 4.33 4.93 8.58
C ILE A 96 3.00 5.15 9.30
N ASP A 97 2.95 6.21 10.09
CA ASP A 97 1.81 6.53 10.93
C ASP A 97 1.03 7.72 10.37
N PHE A 98 -0.29 7.59 10.39
CA PHE A 98 -1.26 8.62 10.04
C PHE A 98 -2.13 8.91 11.26
N SER A 99 -2.39 10.18 11.53
CA SER A 99 -3.32 10.61 12.58
C SER A 99 -4.71 10.76 11.99
N VAL A 100 -5.66 9.99 12.51
CA VAL A 100 -7.10 10.10 12.21
C VAL A 100 -7.77 10.88 13.34
N SER A 101 -8.45 11.97 12.99
CA SER A 101 -9.06 12.90 13.94
C SER A 101 -10.50 13.22 13.52
N VAL A 102 -11.34 13.55 14.50
CA VAL A 102 -12.71 14.02 14.24
C VAL A 102 -12.96 15.36 14.92
N ASP A 103 -13.73 16.24 14.28
CA ASP A 103 -14.17 17.53 14.83
C ASP A 103 -15.69 17.51 15.08
N ILE A 104 -16.06 17.48 16.35
CA ILE A 104 -17.48 17.46 16.78
C ILE A 104 -18.08 18.85 17.00
N SER A 105 -17.36 19.94 16.73
CA SER A 105 -17.76 21.31 17.07
C SER A 105 -19.08 21.77 16.44
N THR A 106 -19.42 21.19 15.29
CA THR A 106 -20.63 21.48 14.51
C THR A 106 -21.67 20.37 14.57
N LEU A 107 -21.38 19.27 15.27
CA LEU A 107 -22.25 18.10 15.34
C LEU A 107 -23.18 18.19 16.55
N ALA A 108 -24.42 17.76 16.36
CA ALA A 108 -25.37 17.58 17.44
C ALA A 108 -25.09 16.24 18.16
N GLU A 109 -25.74 16.01 19.29
CA GLU A 109 -25.70 14.69 19.93
C GLU A 109 -26.27 13.62 18.98
N GLY A 110 -25.52 12.55 18.76
CA GLY A 110 -25.91 11.48 17.84
C GLY A 110 -24.78 10.52 17.52
N GLN A 111 -25.09 9.54 16.67
CA GLN A 111 -24.12 8.61 16.09
C GLN A 111 -23.80 9.04 14.67
N TYR A 112 -22.51 9.07 14.35
CA TYR A 112 -22.00 9.46 13.04
C TYR A 112 -21.10 8.36 12.50
N SER A 113 -21.07 8.24 11.17
CA SER A 113 -20.19 7.31 10.48
C SER A 113 -19.56 8.00 9.29
N GLY A 114 -18.29 7.70 9.07
CA GLY A 114 -17.50 8.24 7.97
C GLY A 114 -16.50 7.18 7.51
N SER A 115 -16.12 7.29 6.26
CA SER A 115 -15.10 6.49 5.58
C SER A 115 -14.10 7.39 4.85
N PHE A 116 -12.95 6.80 4.55
CA PHE A 116 -11.93 7.31 3.64
C PHE A 116 -11.35 6.10 2.89
N SER A 117 -10.64 6.37 1.79
CA SER A 117 -9.92 5.38 1.01
C SER A 117 -8.42 5.62 1.09
N VAL A 118 -7.63 4.56 0.96
CA VAL A 118 -6.18 4.65 0.80
C VAL A 118 -5.80 4.04 -0.55
N THR A 119 -5.16 4.85 -1.39
CA THR A 119 -4.73 4.46 -2.73
C THR A 119 -3.23 4.21 -2.72
N PRO A 120 -2.76 2.96 -2.89
CA PRO A 120 -1.34 2.67 -3.08
C PRO A 120 -0.91 2.85 -4.54
N SER A 121 0.29 3.38 -4.75
CA SER A 121 1.00 3.43 -6.02
C SER A 121 2.44 2.96 -5.82
N SER A 122 2.86 1.93 -6.54
CA SER A 122 4.24 1.43 -6.48
C SER A 122 5.17 2.33 -7.29
N THR A 123 6.33 2.69 -6.73
CA THR A 123 7.38 3.43 -7.44
C THR A 123 8.27 2.55 -8.34
N ALA A 124 8.04 1.23 -8.38
CA ALA A 124 8.85 0.32 -9.19
C ALA A 124 8.00 -0.76 -9.89
N TYR A 125 7.82 -0.57 -11.19
CA TYR A 125 8.14 -1.62 -12.17
C TYR A 125 8.48 -0.94 -13.50
N ASP A 126 9.61 -0.24 -13.55
CA ASP A 126 10.16 0.17 -14.84
C ASP A 126 10.83 -1.07 -15.44
N ALA A 127 10.08 -1.78 -16.28
CA ALA A 127 10.58 -2.92 -17.02
C ALA A 127 11.60 -2.41 -18.05
N VAL A 128 12.90 -2.44 -17.69
CA VAL A 128 13.99 -2.30 -18.66
C VAL A 128 14.30 -3.66 -19.27
#